data_AF-W2VUJ7-F1
#
_entry.id   AF-W2VUJ7-F1
#
_cell.length_a   1.000
_cell.length_b   1.000
_cell.length_c   1.000
_cell.angle_alpha   90.00
_cell.angle_beta   90.00
_cell.angle_gamma   90.00
#
_symmetry.space_group_name_H-M   'P 1'
#
loop_
_entity.id
_entity.type
_entity.pdbx_description
1 polymer ?
#
loop_
_entity_poly.entity_id
_entity_poly.type
_entity_poly.pdbx_seq_one_letter_code
_entity_poly.pdbx_strand_id
1 'polypeptide(L)' 'MVKLFCAVVGVAGRAFPVDVDACQSVGDLKDVIKGEKTNDLKDVDADKLQLFLAK' A
#
# COMPACT_ATOMS: atom_id res chain seq x y z
N MET A 1 1.04 -15.48 4.94
CA MET A 1 -0.09 -14.62 4.52
C MET A 1 -0.57 -13.76 5.68
N VAL A 2 -0.40 -12.45 5.55
CA VAL A 2 -0.78 -11.40 6.49
C VAL A 2 -1.71 -10.43 5.76
N LYS A 3 -2.75 -9.96 6.45
CA LYS A 3 -3.69 -8.98 5.91
C LYS A 3 -3.48 -7.65 6.60
N LEU A 4 -3.01 -6.66 5.85
CA LEU A 4 -2.82 -5.29 6.30
C LEU A 4 -4.00 -4.43 5.86
N PHE A 5 -4.33 -3.41 6.64
CA PHE A 5 -5.28 -2.37 6.23
C PHE A 5 -4.51 -1.08 6.04
N CYS A 6 -4.46 -0.61 4.79
CA CYS A 6 -3.71 0.57 4.38
C CYS A 6 -4.65 1.73 4.08
N ALA A 7 -4.20 2.96 4.30
CA ALA A 7 -4.92 4.17 3.92
C ALA A 7 -3.95 5.13 3.23
N VAL A 8 -4.44 5.88 2.25
CA VAL A 8 -3.66 6.93 1.58
C VAL A 8 -3.88 8.23 2.32
N VAL A 9 -2.80 8.82 2.84
CA VAL A 9 -2.87 10.09 3.59
C VAL A 9 -3.32 11.21 2.66
N GLY A 10 -4.26 12.03 3.12
CA GLY A 10 -4.77 13.18 2.35
C GLY A 10 -5.82 12.84 1.29
N VAL A 11 -6.10 11.55 1.05
CA VAL A 11 -7.20 11.11 0.19
C VAL A 11 -8.41 10.75 1.06
N ALA A 12 -9.55 11.38 0.80
CA ALA A 12 -10.79 11.02 1.47
C ALA A 12 -11.20 9.60 1.05
N GLY A 13 -11.09 8.64 1.97
CA GLY A 13 -11.35 7.24 1.68
C GLY A 13 -11.26 6.37 2.93
N ARG A 14 -11.80 5.15 2.82
CA ARG A 14 -11.63 4.12 3.84
C ARG A 14 -10.31 3.39 3.63
N ALA A 15 -9.78 2.83 4.72
CA ALA A 15 -8.68 1.89 4.61
C ALA A 15 -9.08 0.71 3.70
N PHE A 16 -8.14 0.22 2.92
CA PHE A 16 -8.31 -0.90 2.00
C PHE A 16 -7.43 -2.08 2.44
N PRO A 17 -7.92 -3.32 2.28
CA PRO A 17 -7.13 -4.49 2.61
C PRO A 17 -5.99 -4.69 1.60
N VAL A 18 -4.85 -5.15 2.09
CA VAL A 18 -3.69 -5.54 1.29
C VAL A 18 -3.21 -6.89 1.83
N ASP A 19 -3.20 -7.89 0.96
CA ASP A 19 -2.71 -9.23 1.30
C ASP A 19 -1.24 -9.35 0.88
N VAL A 20 -0.38 -9.73 1.82
CA VAL A 20 1.08 -9.86 1.63
C VAL A 20 1.58 -11.10 2.37
N ASP A 21 2.61 -11.76 1.86
CA ASP A 21 3.25 -12.83 2.62
C ASP A 21 4.25 -12.27 3.66
N ALA A 22 4.42 -12.98 4.79
CA ALA A 22 5.32 -12.53 5.85
C ALA A 22 6.80 -12.54 5.42
N CYS A 23 7.14 -13.33 4.40
CA CYS A 23 8.48 -13.40 3.84
C CYS A 23 8.75 -12.32 2.78
N GLN A 24 7.73 -11.56 2.36
CA GLN A 24 7.88 -10.51 1.34
C GLN A 24 8.51 -9.25 1.94
N SER A 25 9.25 -8.54 1.08
CA SER A 25 9.93 -7.31 1.44
C SER A 25 8.96 -6.12 1.48
N VAL A 26 9.43 -5.00 2.04
CA VAL A 26 8.71 -3.72 1.96
C VAL A 26 8.57 -3.24 0.51
N GLY A 27 9.50 -3.63 -0.39
CA GLY A 27 9.38 -3.34 -1.82
C GLY A 27 8.17 -4.04 -2.44
N ASP A 28 8.03 -5.34 -2.18
CA ASP A 28 6.88 -6.13 -2.63
C ASP A 28 5.56 -5.54 -2.10
N LEU A 29 5.54 -5.11 -0.82
CA LEU A 29 4.36 -4.46 -0.23
C LEU A 29 3.99 -3.17 -0.98
N LYS A 30 4.97 -2.36 -1.39
CA LYS A 30 4.71 -1.14 -2.17
C LYS A 30 4.11 -1.45 -3.54
N ASP A 31 4.57 -2.51 -4.20
CA ASP A 31 4.03 -2.95 -5.49
C ASP A 31 2.57 -3.39 -5.38
N VAL A 32 2.23 -4.17 -4.35
CA VAL A 32 0.85 -4.60 -4.11
C VAL A 32 -0.05 -3.39 -3.80
N ILE A 33 0.40 -2.45 -2.96
CA ILE A 33 -0.35 -1.22 -2.65
C ILE A 33 -0.64 -0.41 -3.93
N LYS A 34 0.37 -0.24 -4.80
CA LYS A 34 0.20 0.46 -6.08
C LYS A 34 -0.82 -0.25 -6.97
N GLY A 35 -0.80 -1.58 -7.03
CA GLY A 35 -1.77 -2.38 -7.77
C GLY A 35 -3.21 -2.15 -7.29
N GLU A 36 -3.46 -2.24 -5.98
CA GLU A 36 -4.78 -2.06 -5.38
C GLU A 36 -5.34 -0.64 -5.58
N LYS A 37 -4.45 0.36 -5.60
CA LYS A 37 -4.80 1.78 -5.70
C LYS A 37 -4.28 2.43 -6.99
N THR A 38 -4.36 1.71 -8.10
CA THR A 38 -3.84 2.15 -9.40
C THR A 38 -4.32 3.55 -9.79
N ASN A 39 -5.59 3.92 -9.56
CA ASN A 39 -6.09 5.26 -9.89
C ASN A 39 -5.54 6.36 -8.96
N ASP A 40 -5.50 6.09 -7.66
CA ASP A 40 -5.03 7.04 -6.64
C ASP A 40 -3.50 7.24 -6.72
N LEU A 41 -2.76 6.23 -7.20
CA LEU A 41 -1.30 6.18 -7.27
C LEU A 41 -0.76 6.11 -8.71
N LYS A 42 -1.56 6.45 -9.72
CA LYS A 42 -1.23 6.27 -11.16
C LYS A 42 0.07 6.97 -11.57
N ASP A 43 0.34 8.13 -10.99
CA ASP A 43 1.48 8.99 -11.34
C ASP A 43 2.68 8.80 -10.38
N VAL A 44 2.61 7.79 -9.51
CA VAL A 44 3.63 7.51 -8.47
C VAL A 44 4.23 6.13 -8.71
N ASP A 45 5.55 6.06 -8.81
CA ASP A 45 6.26 4.78 -8.86
C ASP A 45 6.21 4.09 -7.50
N ALA A 46 6.10 2.75 -7.49
CA ALA A 46 5.89 2.01 -6.25
C ALA A 46 7.06 2.22 -5.28
N ASP A 47 8.29 2.24 -5.78
CA ASP A 47 9.52 2.48 -5.01
C ASP A 47 9.51 3.85 -4.28
N LYS A 48 8.86 4.86 -4.87
CA LYS A 48 8.71 6.21 -4.31
C LYS A 48 7.66 6.30 -3.19
N LEU A 49 6.83 5.28 -2.98
CA LEU A 49 5.88 5.27 -1.87
C LEU A 49 6.62 5.29 -0.53
N GLN A 50 6.19 6.17 0.37
CA GLN A 50 6.63 6.18 1.76
C GLN A 50 5.54 5.55 2.63
N LEU A 51 5.90 4.48 3.34
CA LEU A 51 4.99 3.75 4.20
C LEU A 51 5.24 4.13 5.66
N PHE A 52 4.15 4.31 6.41
CA PHE A 52 4.16 4.65 7.82
C PHE A 52 3.27 3.66 8.58
N LEU A 53 3.69 3.26 9.77
CA LEU A 53 2.85 2.46 10.65
C LEU A 53 1.71 3.34 11.19
N ALA A 54 0.48 2.89 11.00
CA ALA A 54 -0.67 3.48 11.67
C ALA A 54 -0.57 3.22 13.18
N LYS A 55 -1.01 4.19 13.99
CA LYS A 55 -1.12 4.03 15.44
C LYS A 55 -2.34 3.22 15.84
#